data_AF-A0A519D8L8-F1
#
_entry.id   AF-A0A519D8L8-F1
#
_cell.length_a   1.000
_cell.length_b   1.000
_cell.length_c   1.000
_cell.angle_alpha   90.00
_cell.angle_beta   90.00
_cell.angle_gamma   90.00
#
_symmetry.space_group_name_H-M   'P 1'
#
loop_
_entity.id
_entity.type
_entity.pdbx_description
1 polymer ?
#
loop_
_entity_poly.entity_id
_entity_poly.type
_entity_poly.pdbx_seq_one_letter_code
_entity_poly.pdbx_strand_id
1 'polypeptide(L)'
;MHEMDDSLPEEGEPIDWSYQGRTEASLRGRKHPNSNFERAILIRADLGETDFSDSNFKRASMREADLMKSAFDNCDFRGADLRKAKLNISNFRNCKFKGADLRGIRGRYAIWEGSDWWNAKMDDDLIKALSKKWGKPDEEE
;
A
#
# COMPACT_ATOMS: atom_id res chain seq x y z
N MET A 1 -7.48 27.66 -15.89
CA MET A 1 -8.39 26.50 -15.89
C MET A 1 -7.57 25.36 -16.44
N HIS A 2 -6.87 24.61 -15.58
CA HIS A 2 -6.15 23.42 -16.03
C HIS A 2 -7.22 22.34 -16.05
N GLU A 3 -7.67 21.98 -17.24
CA GLU A 3 -8.45 20.78 -17.45
C GLU A 3 -7.61 19.65 -16.84
N MET A 4 -8.04 19.14 -15.68
CA MET A 4 -7.51 17.87 -15.21
C MET A 4 -8.05 16.87 -16.21
N ASP A 5 -7.18 16.51 -17.15
CA ASP A 5 -7.33 15.37 -18.01
C ASP A 5 -7.76 14.18 -17.13
N ASP A 6 -9.05 13.85 -17.19
CA ASP A 6 -9.67 12.71 -16.49
C ASP A 6 -9.33 11.39 -17.21
N SER A 7 -8.41 11.45 -18.18
CA SER A 7 -7.84 10.28 -18.84
C SER A 7 -7.07 9.47 -17.80
N LEU A 8 -7.59 8.29 -17.51
CA LEU A 8 -6.89 7.32 -16.69
C LEU A 8 -5.53 7.01 -17.35
N PRO A 9 -4.45 6.88 -16.56
CA PRO A 9 -3.12 6.59 -17.09
C PRO A 9 -3.12 5.30 -17.92
N GLU A 10 -2.32 5.28 -19.00
CA GLU A 10 -2.17 4.10 -19.85
C GLU A 10 -1.60 2.92 -19.04
N GLU A 11 -2.10 1.72 -19.30
CA GLU A 11 -1.65 0.52 -18.59
C GLU A 11 -0.18 0.20 -18.91
N GLY A 12 0.59 -0.11 -17.87
CA GLY A 12 2.02 -0.45 -17.98
C GLY A 12 2.96 0.74 -17.80
N GLU A 13 2.47 1.97 -17.87
CA GLU A 13 3.29 3.15 -17.59
C GLU A 13 3.33 3.50 -16.10
N PRO A 14 4.49 3.97 -15.59
CA PRO A 14 4.61 4.45 -14.23
C PRO A 14 3.79 5.72 -14.07
N ILE A 15 2.90 5.72 -13.08
CA ILE A 15 2.07 6.88 -12.74
C ILE A 15 2.84 7.77 -11.78
N ASP A 16 2.86 9.09 -12.04
CA ASP A 16 3.28 10.07 -11.02
C ASP A 16 2.07 10.83 -10.47
N TRP A 17 1.59 10.38 -9.31
CA TRP A 17 0.58 11.05 -8.49
C TRP A 17 1.18 11.60 -7.20
N SER A 18 2.49 11.82 -7.17
CA SER A 18 3.13 12.39 -6.00
C SER A 18 2.52 13.76 -5.66
N TYR A 19 2.26 13.99 -4.37
CA TYR A 19 1.63 15.21 -3.85
C TYR A 19 0.22 15.52 -4.40
N GLN A 20 -0.42 14.60 -5.13
CA GLN A 20 -1.74 14.82 -5.72
C GLN A 20 -2.88 14.26 -4.85
N GLY A 21 -4.04 14.92 -4.92
CA GLY A 21 -5.28 14.44 -4.33
C GLY A 21 -6.12 13.65 -5.34
N ARG A 22 -6.20 12.34 -5.16
CA ARG A 22 -6.93 11.38 -6.01
C ARG A 22 -7.85 10.52 -5.13
N THR A 23 -8.65 11.19 -4.30
CA THR A 23 -9.64 10.53 -3.42
C THR A 23 -10.65 9.80 -4.28
N GLU A 24 -10.99 8.56 -3.91
CA GLU A 24 -11.94 7.71 -4.64
C GLU A 24 -11.51 7.39 -6.10
N ALA A 25 -10.25 7.64 -6.47
CA ALA A 25 -9.74 7.25 -7.78
C ALA A 25 -9.75 5.72 -7.94
N SER A 26 -10.00 5.27 -9.17
CA SER A 26 -10.07 3.84 -9.50
C SER A 26 -8.95 3.47 -10.47
N LEU A 27 -8.04 2.62 -10.02
CA LEU A 27 -7.01 1.96 -10.85
C LEU A 27 -7.20 0.45 -10.92
N ARG A 28 -8.38 -0.04 -10.49
CA ARG A 28 -8.67 -1.47 -10.35
C ARG A 28 -8.32 -2.29 -11.59
N GLY A 29 -7.64 -3.41 -11.37
CA GLY A 29 -7.34 -4.40 -12.42
C GLY A 29 -6.21 -4.01 -13.36
N ARG A 30 -5.51 -2.90 -13.08
CA ARG A 30 -4.46 -2.35 -13.97
C ARG A 30 -3.07 -2.81 -13.58
N LYS A 31 -2.09 -2.46 -14.41
CA LYS A 31 -0.66 -2.64 -14.11
C LYS A 31 0.05 -1.31 -14.15
N HIS A 32 0.58 -0.87 -13.01
CA HIS A 32 1.33 0.37 -12.86
C HIS A 32 2.56 0.16 -11.97
N PRO A 33 3.49 -0.74 -12.37
CA PRO A 33 4.73 -0.93 -11.62
C PRO A 33 5.60 0.32 -11.71
N ASN A 34 6.53 0.50 -10.77
CA ASN A 34 7.45 1.65 -10.70
C ASN A 34 6.76 3.02 -10.59
N SER A 35 5.54 3.07 -10.05
CA SER A 35 4.77 4.31 -9.92
C SER A 35 5.16 5.10 -8.67
N ASN A 36 4.89 6.41 -8.69
CA ASN A 36 5.14 7.32 -7.60
C ASN A 36 3.84 7.89 -7.03
N PHE A 37 3.54 7.51 -5.80
CA PHE A 37 2.41 7.98 -4.99
C PHE A 37 2.90 8.67 -3.71
N GLU A 38 4.13 9.18 -3.68
CA GLU A 38 4.67 9.86 -2.51
C GLU A 38 3.75 11.01 -2.09
N ARG A 39 3.27 10.96 -0.84
CA ARG A 39 2.33 11.94 -0.26
C ARG A 39 1.03 12.11 -1.07
N ALA A 40 0.66 11.14 -1.89
CA ALA A 40 -0.63 11.14 -2.57
C ALA A 40 -1.78 10.97 -1.57
N ILE A 41 -2.94 11.55 -1.86
CA ILE A 41 -4.18 11.35 -1.10
C ILE A 41 -5.10 10.43 -1.90
N LEU A 42 -5.13 9.16 -1.52
CA LEU A 42 -5.83 8.03 -2.14
C LEU A 42 -6.89 7.46 -1.18
N ILE A 43 -7.52 8.34 -0.40
CA ILE A 43 -8.55 7.95 0.57
C ILE A 43 -9.70 7.31 -0.20
N ARG A 44 -10.14 6.11 0.23
CA ARG A 44 -11.20 5.32 -0.42
C ARG A 44 -10.98 5.00 -1.90
N ALA A 45 -9.75 5.11 -2.40
CA ALA A 45 -9.42 4.72 -3.77
C ALA A 45 -9.65 3.21 -3.99
N ASP A 46 -10.11 2.83 -5.18
CA ASP A 46 -10.17 1.43 -5.62
C ASP A 46 -8.89 1.09 -6.38
N LEU A 47 -7.97 0.47 -5.65
CA LEU A 47 -6.65 0.06 -6.10
C LEU A 47 -6.57 -1.48 -6.12
N GLY A 48 -7.71 -2.17 -6.12
CA GLY A 48 -7.80 -3.62 -6.07
C GLY A 48 -7.34 -4.30 -7.37
N GLU A 49 -6.88 -5.54 -7.28
CA GLU A 49 -6.45 -6.35 -8.44
C GLU A 49 -5.38 -5.65 -9.30
N THR A 50 -4.61 -4.72 -8.71
CA THR A 50 -3.67 -3.87 -9.43
C THR A 50 -2.24 -4.28 -9.12
N ASP A 51 -1.35 -4.19 -10.10
CA ASP A 51 0.08 -4.40 -9.92
C ASP A 51 0.79 -3.05 -9.70
N PHE A 52 1.27 -2.85 -8.47
CA PHE A 52 2.06 -1.68 -8.06
C PHE A 52 3.49 -2.08 -7.68
N SER A 53 4.00 -3.21 -8.15
CA SER A 53 5.35 -3.66 -7.81
C SER A 53 6.40 -2.56 -8.02
N ASP A 54 7.35 -2.46 -7.10
CA ASP A 54 8.44 -1.46 -7.11
C ASP A 54 7.97 0.01 -7.01
N SER A 55 6.74 0.28 -6.55
CA SER A 55 6.20 1.64 -6.42
C SER A 55 6.53 2.33 -5.08
N ASN A 56 6.48 3.66 -5.09
CA ASN A 56 6.72 4.52 -3.93
C ASN A 56 5.41 5.04 -3.33
N PHE A 57 5.09 4.64 -2.11
CA PHE A 57 3.92 5.09 -1.34
C PHE A 57 4.30 5.85 -0.06
N LYS A 58 5.52 6.39 0.02
CA LYS A 58 5.98 7.13 1.20
C LYS A 58 4.99 8.22 1.59
N ARG A 59 4.57 8.21 2.85
CA ARG A 59 3.64 9.21 3.40
C ARG A 59 2.32 9.36 2.63
N ALA A 60 1.94 8.40 1.79
CA ALA A 60 0.67 8.41 1.09
C ALA A 60 -0.48 8.18 2.09
N SER A 61 -1.65 8.77 1.85
CA SER A 61 -2.85 8.51 2.62
C SER A 61 -3.78 7.58 1.83
N MET A 62 -3.89 6.33 2.25
CA MET A 62 -4.73 5.28 1.66
C MET A 62 -5.79 4.81 2.66
N ARG A 63 -6.31 5.73 3.46
CA ARG A 63 -7.32 5.41 4.48
C ARG A 63 -8.57 4.84 3.82
N GLU A 64 -9.06 3.73 4.34
CA GLU A 64 -10.25 3.03 3.82
C GLU A 64 -10.14 2.62 2.33
N ALA A 65 -8.94 2.65 1.73
CA ALA A 65 -8.73 2.24 0.34
C ALA A 65 -8.95 0.72 0.16
N ASP A 66 -9.38 0.33 -1.04
CA ASP A 66 -9.48 -1.07 -1.45
C ASP A 66 -8.19 -1.47 -2.16
N LEU A 67 -7.40 -2.34 -1.54
CA LEU A 67 -6.12 -2.84 -2.04
C LEU A 67 -6.18 -4.37 -2.22
N MET A 68 -7.38 -4.95 -2.24
CA MET A 68 -7.58 -6.39 -2.29
C MET A 68 -6.97 -7.01 -3.56
N LYS A 69 -6.38 -8.21 -3.44
CA LYS A 69 -5.77 -8.95 -4.56
C LYS A 69 -4.70 -8.19 -5.35
N SER A 70 -4.08 -7.17 -4.76
CA SER A 70 -3.09 -6.34 -5.44
C SER A 70 -1.67 -6.76 -5.12
N ALA A 71 -0.74 -6.47 -6.02
CA ALA A 71 0.68 -6.73 -5.84
C ALA A 71 1.41 -5.44 -5.45
N PHE A 72 2.08 -5.46 -4.31
CA PHE A 72 2.91 -4.36 -3.80
C PHE A 72 4.34 -4.84 -3.53
N ASP A 73 4.79 -5.91 -4.18
CA ASP A 73 6.13 -6.45 -3.97
C ASP A 73 7.19 -5.34 -4.16
N ASN A 74 8.16 -5.27 -3.24
CA ASN A 74 9.24 -4.26 -3.15
C ASN A 74 8.80 -2.79 -2.95
N CYS A 75 7.56 -2.53 -2.51
CA CYS A 75 7.09 -1.15 -2.33
C CYS A 75 7.60 -0.45 -1.07
N ASP A 76 7.62 0.89 -1.11
CA ASP A 76 7.98 1.73 0.04
C ASP A 76 6.76 2.44 0.64
N PHE A 77 6.29 1.98 1.79
CA PHE A 77 5.18 2.54 2.56
C PHE A 77 5.63 3.37 3.77
N ARG A 78 6.89 3.82 3.84
CA ARG A 78 7.39 4.53 5.03
C ARG A 78 6.55 5.77 5.34
N GLY A 79 5.99 5.80 6.55
CA GLY A 79 5.10 6.88 7.00
C GLY A 79 3.73 6.93 6.33
N ALA A 80 3.35 5.93 5.53
CA ALA A 80 2.04 5.88 4.87
C ALA A 80 0.91 5.62 5.88
N ASP A 81 -0.29 6.10 5.57
CA ASP A 81 -1.50 5.91 6.38
C ASP A 81 -2.46 4.96 5.67
N LEU A 82 -2.50 3.69 6.11
CA LEU A 82 -3.36 2.64 5.57
C LEU A 82 -4.50 2.29 6.54
N ARG A 83 -4.85 3.19 7.47
CA ARG A 83 -5.88 2.89 8.48
C ARG A 83 -7.17 2.43 7.82
N LYS A 84 -7.71 1.30 8.31
CA LYS A 84 -8.94 0.66 7.80
C LYS A 84 -8.90 0.21 6.32
N ALA A 85 -7.74 0.18 5.68
CA ALA A 85 -7.63 -0.30 4.31
C ALA A 85 -7.91 -1.80 4.21
N LYS A 86 -8.41 -2.24 3.04
CA LYS A 86 -8.68 -3.64 2.75
C LYS A 86 -7.52 -4.24 1.96
N LEU A 87 -6.81 -5.17 2.55
CA LEU A 87 -5.60 -5.82 2.05
C LEU A 87 -5.81 -7.33 1.79
N ASN A 88 -7.05 -7.79 1.65
CA ASN A 88 -7.29 -9.23 1.55
C ASN A 88 -6.65 -9.79 0.27
N ILE A 89 -5.88 -10.88 0.41
CA ILE A 89 -5.24 -11.60 -0.69
C ILE A 89 -4.20 -10.72 -1.44
N SER A 90 -3.68 -9.64 -0.83
CA SER A 90 -2.64 -8.81 -1.44
C SER A 90 -1.22 -9.29 -1.10
N ASN A 91 -0.26 -8.95 -1.96
CA ASN A 91 1.15 -9.24 -1.74
C ASN A 91 1.89 -8.00 -1.26
N PHE A 92 2.57 -8.10 -0.13
CA PHE A 92 3.51 -7.13 0.38
C PHE A 92 4.83 -7.83 0.67
N ARG A 93 5.50 -8.36 -0.35
CA ARG A 93 6.84 -8.91 -0.16
C ARG A 93 7.89 -7.81 -0.16
N ASN A 94 8.91 -7.91 0.68
CA ASN A 94 10.06 -7.00 0.73
C ASN A 94 9.68 -5.50 0.83
N CYS A 95 8.55 -5.20 1.44
CA CYS A 95 8.04 -3.85 1.58
C CYS A 95 8.59 -3.14 2.82
N LYS A 96 8.66 -1.81 2.75
CA LYS A 96 9.12 -0.96 3.85
C LYS A 96 7.96 -0.24 4.53
N PHE A 97 7.70 -0.54 5.79
CA PHE A 97 6.59 -0.06 6.59
C PHE A 97 7.01 0.81 7.78
N LYS A 98 8.29 1.18 7.90
CA LYS A 98 8.76 2.05 9.01
C LYS A 98 7.92 3.32 9.16
N GLY A 99 7.25 3.45 10.31
CA GLY A 99 6.40 4.58 10.66
C GLY A 99 5.04 4.61 9.96
N ALA A 100 4.68 3.58 9.16
CA ALA A 100 3.36 3.46 8.56
C ALA A 100 2.29 3.18 9.63
N ASP A 101 1.03 3.47 9.31
CA ASP A 101 -0.12 3.20 10.17
C ASP A 101 -1.04 2.16 9.53
N LEU A 102 -1.00 0.94 10.08
CA LEU A 102 -1.77 -0.23 9.66
C LEU A 102 -2.96 -0.51 10.60
N ARG A 103 -3.34 0.43 11.48
CA ARG A 103 -4.43 0.16 12.43
C ARG A 103 -5.77 -0.08 11.73
N GLY A 104 -6.48 -1.13 12.15
CA GLY A 104 -7.77 -1.53 11.63
C GLY A 104 -7.75 -2.09 10.20
N ILE A 105 -6.59 -2.41 9.61
CA ILE A 105 -6.56 -3.04 8.28
C ILE A 105 -7.27 -4.39 8.28
N ARG A 106 -7.77 -4.78 7.11
CA ARG A 106 -8.30 -6.14 6.87
C ARG A 106 -7.41 -6.84 5.87
N GLY A 107 -6.43 -7.62 6.34
CA GLY A 107 -5.45 -8.31 5.50
C GLY A 107 -5.52 -9.83 5.57
N ARG A 108 -6.71 -10.43 5.49
CA ARG A 108 -6.83 -11.90 5.48
C ARG A 108 -6.11 -12.45 4.23
N TYR A 109 -5.23 -13.43 4.45
CA TYR A 109 -4.39 -14.03 3.40
C TYR A 109 -3.41 -13.08 2.72
N ALA A 110 -3.15 -11.89 3.29
CA ALA A 110 -2.08 -11.03 2.81
C ALA A 110 -0.71 -11.67 3.07
N ILE A 111 0.21 -11.49 2.13
CA ILE A 111 1.60 -11.97 2.21
C ILE A 111 2.48 -10.83 2.70
N TRP A 112 3.31 -11.08 3.72
CA TRP A 112 4.18 -10.08 4.35
C TRP A 112 5.65 -10.51 4.40
N GLU A 113 6.02 -11.48 3.55
CA GLU A 113 7.35 -12.07 3.49
C GLU A 113 8.44 -11.03 3.23
N GLY A 114 9.49 -10.98 4.04
CA GLY A 114 10.60 -10.04 3.88
C GLY A 114 10.25 -8.57 4.14
N SER A 115 9.02 -8.26 4.55
CA SER A 115 8.59 -6.90 4.89
C SER A 115 8.87 -6.56 6.34
N ASP A 116 9.25 -5.33 6.63
CA ASP A 116 9.53 -4.84 7.99
C ASP A 116 8.25 -4.35 8.71
N TRP A 117 7.18 -5.16 8.62
CA TRP A 117 5.86 -4.83 9.15
C TRP A 117 5.91 -4.46 10.65
N TRP A 118 6.82 -5.03 11.44
CA TRP A 118 7.00 -4.71 12.86
C TRP A 118 7.40 -3.26 13.14
N ASN A 119 7.87 -2.51 12.14
CA ASN A 119 8.19 -1.08 12.26
C ASN A 119 6.98 -0.15 12.01
N ALA A 120 5.80 -0.72 11.69
CA ALA A 120 4.55 0.03 11.57
C ALA A 120 3.77 0.09 12.88
N LYS A 121 2.90 1.10 12.98
CA LYS A 121 1.89 1.21 14.02
C LYS A 121 0.71 0.31 13.65
N MET A 122 0.32 -0.56 14.57
CA MET A 122 -0.79 -1.51 14.38
C MET A 122 -1.39 -1.93 15.71
N ASP A 123 -2.58 -2.55 15.65
CA ASP A 123 -3.27 -3.08 16.82
C ASP A 123 -2.65 -4.41 17.28
N ASP A 124 -2.77 -4.73 18.57
CA ASP A 124 -2.16 -5.92 19.18
C ASP A 124 -2.60 -7.23 18.51
N ASP A 125 -3.85 -7.31 18.07
CA ASP A 125 -4.36 -8.48 17.35
C ASP A 125 -3.66 -8.70 16.01
N LEU A 126 -3.34 -7.60 15.30
CA LEU A 126 -2.61 -7.68 14.04
C LEU A 126 -1.14 -8.07 14.29
N ILE A 127 -0.51 -7.54 15.34
CA ILE A 127 0.85 -7.94 15.76
C ILE A 127 0.89 -9.44 16.01
N LYS A 128 -0.05 -9.97 16.81
CA LYS A 128 -0.13 -11.41 17.12
C LYS A 128 -0.34 -12.25 15.86
N ALA A 129 -1.21 -11.80 14.95
CA ALA A 129 -1.50 -12.51 13.71
C ALA A 129 -0.30 -12.57 12.76
N LEU A 130 0.42 -11.44 12.61
CA LEU A 130 1.60 -11.37 11.75
C LEU A 130 2.77 -12.13 12.37
N SER A 131 3.07 -11.94 13.65
CA SER A 131 4.17 -12.62 14.36
C SER A 131 4.04 -14.15 14.33
N LYS A 132 2.81 -14.69 14.24
CA LYS A 132 2.56 -16.13 14.15
C LYS A 132 2.99 -16.72 12.80
N LYS A 133 2.95 -15.95 11.71
CA LYS A 133 3.22 -16.42 10.35
C LYS A 133 4.53 -15.90 9.77
N TRP A 134 4.88 -14.66 10.09
CA TRP A 134 6.02 -13.94 9.58
C TRP A 134 6.87 -13.57 10.79
N GLY A 135 8.03 -14.20 10.95
CA GLY A 135 8.93 -13.90 12.06
C GLY A 135 9.52 -12.50 11.87
N LYS A 136 9.66 -11.76 12.98
CA LYS A 136 10.56 -10.60 13.02
C LYS A 136 11.99 -11.17 13.00
N PRO A 137 12.91 -10.67 12.14
CA PRO A 137 14.32 -11.04 12.26
C PRO A 137 14.79 -10.67 13.66
N ASP A 138 15.53 -11.58 14.30
CA ASP A 138 16.17 -11.29 15.58
C ASP A 138 16.88 -9.93 15.46
N GLU A 139 16.55 -8.99 16.35
CA GLU A 139 17.31 -7.76 16.47
C GLU A 139 18.71 -8.17 16.95
N GLU A 140 19.62 -8.47 16.02
CA GLU A 140 21.04 -8.46 16.33
C GLU A 140 21.40 -7.02 16.73
N GLU A 141 21.91 -6.91 17.96
CA GLU A 141 22.30 -5.69 18.70
C GLU A 141 23.21 -4.73 17.92
#